data_AF-A0A7R8YSJ8-F1
#
_entry.id   AF-A0A7R8YSJ8-F1
#
_cell.length_a   1.000
_cell.length_b   1.000
_cell.length_c   1.000
_cell.angle_alpha   90.00
_cell.angle_beta   90.00
_cell.angle_gamma   90.00
#
_symmetry.space_group_name_H-M   'P 1'
#
loop_
_entity.id
_entity.type
_entity.pdbx_description
1 polymer ?
#
loop_
_entity_poly.entity_id
_entity_poly.type
_entity_poly.pdbx_seq_one_letter_code
_entity_poly.pdbx_strand_id
1 'polypeptide(L)'
;MHYSNLWNAPKHINPYEHDNVVFEKFNRNFLLIAIIDGVAARNALLEKVFALTYRNPMAKVIFFLAGDTTMTRTAVQALIRKCSDSSVVDVVFFRNHDQPLMFTYHPFNNLQIIKLKKVSEFFANRLMNFNKYPLKLIKFNSPPKTILPRDGEQVLGYFGHLITSYLQKRNATVQIIPRVEEKSIFEEVINYLASRELDMTFGAMPMFHRNIGEISNPVIFEKYCVMVPAPKVIPVYRNFLQPFEENVWIALICGAVYMTVVTYIVSAVINGRKDISTALTTSICFIIARGEIGIYSNLNRRLLIIYLLLFLLGFILSNMYCALLTTFLTAPSYERELKTLDDLAGAGLKIATEDSEVNYLLKFDAYKKYHPLLIGLTPIDNVKMKKDLNNTNARFSPISNFEFLDDIQKYQNDIKFKITNMCPYDVYYGVSFKDESILVEDFNSHVSLAQQSGLLDYWKTNAFFEALQSGNLHLKRGNKKFGPTQLTLIHLQIAFYIILSGLAISISVFIAEHLCHYIIYKYKQN
;
A
#
# COMPACT_ATOMS: atom_id res chain seq x y z
N MET A 1 27.68 43.12 14.95
CA MET A 1 29.00 42.54 14.61
C MET A 1 28.82 41.62 13.42
N HIS A 2 29.51 41.94 12.32
CA HIS A 2 29.44 41.29 11.02
C HIS A 2 29.95 39.84 11.03
N TYR A 3 29.13 38.90 10.58
CA TYR A 3 29.56 37.56 10.12
C TYR A 3 28.97 37.26 8.73
N SER A 4 29.12 38.20 7.78
CA SER A 4 28.53 38.07 6.44
C SER A 4 29.53 37.75 5.31
N ASN A 5 30.84 37.64 5.57
CA ASN A 5 31.82 37.71 4.46
C ASN A 5 32.80 36.54 4.30
N LEU A 6 32.64 35.40 4.99
CA LEU A 6 33.61 34.28 4.88
C LEU A 6 33.20 33.14 3.93
N TRP A 7 31.94 33.12 3.45
CA TRP A 7 31.38 32.04 2.62
C TRP A 7 31.32 32.32 1.11
N ASN A 8 31.74 33.52 0.66
CA ASN A 8 31.50 33.99 -0.71
C ASN A 8 32.76 34.17 -1.59
N ALA A 9 33.92 33.67 -1.17
CA ALA A 9 35.14 33.74 -1.99
C ALA A 9 35.46 32.35 -2.59
N PRO A 10 35.58 32.19 -3.93
CA PRO A 10 36.13 30.98 -4.51
C PRO A 10 37.58 30.82 -4.06
N LYS A 11 37.88 29.75 -3.32
CA LYS A 11 39.24 29.46 -2.83
C LYS A 11 39.87 28.36 -3.69
N HIS A 12 41.09 28.64 -4.13
CA HIS A 12 41.89 27.84 -5.05
C HIS A 12 42.41 26.56 -4.38
N ILE A 13 42.09 25.39 -4.91
CA ILE A 13 42.63 24.11 -4.45
C ILE A 13 43.61 23.61 -5.49
N ASN A 14 44.89 23.50 -5.09
CA ASN A 14 45.91 22.88 -5.91
C ASN A 14 45.86 21.35 -5.67
N PRO A 15 45.53 20.53 -6.67
CA PRO A 15 45.41 19.07 -6.51
C PRO A 15 46.72 18.34 -6.12
N TYR A 16 47.84 19.05 -6.04
CA TYR A 16 49.11 18.52 -5.57
C TYR A 16 49.22 18.42 -4.03
N GLU A 17 48.38 19.11 -3.24
CA GLU A 17 48.51 19.16 -1.77
C GLU A 17 47.18 18.87 -1.04
N HIS A 18 47.14 17.73 -0.33
CA HIS A 18 46.21 17.36 0.77
C HIS A 18 44.76 16.94 0.43
N ASP A 19 44.56 15.68 -0.01
CA ASP A 19 43.23 15.10 -0.29
C ASP A 19 42.28 15.03 0.94
N ASN A 20 42.80 14.71 2.14
CA ASN A 20 41.95 14.52 3.33
C ASN A 20 41.57 15.84 4.04
N VAL A 21 42.41 16.88 3.97
CA VAL A 21 42.20 18.15 4.69
C VAL A 21 41.22 19.07 3.95
N VAL A 22 41.18 18.97 2.62
CA VAL A 22 40.22 19.71 1.77
C VAL A 22 38.78 19.24 2.05
N PHE A 23 38.60 17.93 2.24
CA PHE A 23 37.30 17.31 2.48
C PHE A 23 36.66 17.76 3.81
N GLU A 24 37.43 17.79 4.90
CA GLU A 24 36.90 18.20 6.22
C GLU A 24 36.52 19.69 6.29
N LYS A 25 37.07 20.53 5.39
CA LYS A 25 36.85 21.99 5.39
C LYS A 25 35.91 22.50 4.30
N PHE A 26 35.70 21.77 3.20
CA PHE A 26 34.99 22.28 2.02
C PHE A 26 33.99 21.25 1.47
N ASN A 27 32.70 21.46 1.76
CA ASN A 27 31.63 20.51 1.45
C ASN A 27 30.65 20.97 0.34
N ARG A 28 30.74 22.21 -0.17
CA ARG A 28 29.96 22.73 -1.32
C ARG A 28 30.69 23.88 -2.06
N ASN A 29 30.42 24.01 -3.37
CA ASN A 29 30.75 25.18 -4.21
C ASN A 29 32.24 25.62 -4.24
N PHE A 30 33.16 24.72 -4.53
CA PHE A 30 34.57 25.09 -4.75
C PHE A 30 34.96 25.13 -6.23
N LEU A 31 36.01 25.90 -6.51
CA LEU A 31 36.64 26.04 -7.82
C LEU A 31 37.93 25.24 -7.83
N LEU A 32 37.98 24.18 -8.61
CA LEU A 32 39.16 23.36 -8.82
C LEU A 32 39.96 23.93 -10.00
N ILE A 33 41.25 24.18 -9.80
CA ILE A 33 42.15 24.60 -10.88
C ILE A 33 43.21 23.52 -11.07
N ALA A 34 43.21 22.91 -12.25
CA ALA A 34 44.10 21.82 -12.61
C ALA A 34 45.04 22.27 -13.73
N ILE A 35 46.34 22.28 -13.46
CA ILE A 35 47.38 22.64 -14.44
C ILE A 35 47.93 21.35 -15.05
N ILE A 36 47.63 21.13 -16.33
CA ILE A 36 48.14 20.01 -17.11
C ILE A 36 49.44 20.47 -17.78
N ASP A 37 50.57 19.95 -17.29
CA ASP A 37 51.90 20.16 -17.86
C ASP A 37 52.43 18.80 -18.37
N GLY A 38 52.47 18.61 -19.69
CA GLY A 38 52.89 17.35 -20.33
C GLY A 38 51.84 16.22 -20.43
N VAL A 39 52.24 15.09 -21.03
CA VAL A 39 51.35 13.94 -21.31
C VAL A 39 51.31 12.93 -20.15
N ALA A 40 52.44 12.66 -19.50
CA ALA A 40 52.55 11.66 -18.43
C ALA A 40 51.84 12.08 -17.12
N ALA A 41 51.93 13.35 -16.73
CA ALA A 41 51.26 13.89 -15.54
C ALA A 41 49.74 14.06 -15.70
N ARG A 42 49.23 13.96 -16.94
CA ARG A 42 47.84 14.24 -17.29
C ARG A 42 46.86 13.21 -16.73
N ASN A 43 47.16 11.91 -16.87
CA ASN A 43 46.21 10.88 -16.47
C ASN A 43 46.04 10.82 -14.94
N ALA A 44 47.13 10.88 -14.18
CA ALA A 44 47.08 10.90 -12.71
C ALA A 44 46.37 12.15 -12.16
N LEU A 45 46.59 13.31 -12.78
CA LEU A 45 45.88 14.54 -12.43
C LEU A 45 44.39 14.44 -12.73
N LEU A 46 44.02 13.91 -13.90
CA LEU A 46 42.61 13.73 -14.27
C LEU A 46 41.90 12.76 -13.34
N GLU A 47 42.53 11.65 -12.94
CA GLU A 47 41.95 10.74 -11.96
C GLU A 47 41.68 11.41 -10.62
N LYS A 48 42.62 12.25 -10.12
CA LYS A 48 42.39 13.04 -8.91
C LYS A 48 41.25 14.04 -9.06
N VAL A 49 41.22 14.78 -10.17
CA VAL A 49 40.15 15.73 -10.46
C VAL A 49 38.80 15.03 -10.49
N PHE A 50 38.70 13.89 -11.20
CA PHE A 50 37.47 13.11 -11.30
C PHE A 50 37.04 12.52 -9.97
N ALA A 51 37.98 12.05 -9.13
CA ALA A 51 37.67 11.60 -7.78
C ALA A 51 37.12 12.73 -6.89
N LEU A 52 37.65 13.95 -7.03
CA LEU A 52 37.19 15.13 -6.29
C LEU A 52 35.81 15.62 -6.76
N THR A 53 35.57 15.63 -8.08
CA THR A 53 34.29 16.04 -8.68
C THR A 53 33.21 14.97 -8.51
N TYR A 54 33.56 13.69 -8.48
CA TYR A 54 32.64 12.60 -8.16
C TYR A 54 32.00 12.82 -6.79
N ARG A 55 32.80 13.19 -5.79
CA ARG A 55 32.30 13.50 -4.43
C ARG A 55 31.62 14.86 -4.33
N ASN A 56 31.73 15.71 -5.36
CA ASN A 56 31.19 17.07 -5.39
C ASN A 56 30.74 17.45 -6.82
N PRO A 57 29.57 16.97 -7.27
CA PRO A 57 29.11 17.18 -8.66
C PRO A 57 28.93 18.65 -9.06
N MET A 58 28.75 19.54 -8.08
CA MET A 58 28.61 20.99 -8.27
C MET A 58 29.95 21.74 -8.31
N ALA A 59 31.08 21.03 -8.26
CA ALA A 59 32.40 21.63 -8.34
C ALA A 59 32.64 22.22 -9.74
N LYS A 60 33.17 23.43 -9.76
CA LYS A 60 33.55 24.13 -11.00
C LYS A 60 35.01 23.83 -11.28
N VAL A 61 35.36 23.43 -12.49
CA VAL A 61 36.72 23.03 -12.84
C VAL A 61 37.30 23.94 -13.93
N ILE A 62 38.53 24.41 -13.73
CA ILE A 62 39.32 25.09 -14.75
C ILE A 62 40.57 24.26 -15.04
N PHE A 63 40.70 23.81 -16.27
CA PHE A 63 41.92 23.16 -16.75
C PHE A 63 42.82 24.18 -17.45
N PHE A 64 44.03 24.37 -16.94
CA PHE A 64 45.10 25.10 -17.62
C PHE A 64 45.94 24.13 -18.43
N LEU A 65 45.95 24.30 -19.75
CA LEU A 65 46.75 23.50 -20.67
C LEU A 65 48.08 24.22 -20.90
N ALA A 66 49.06 23.96 -20.04
CA ALA A 66 50.40 24.56 -20.09
C ALA A 66 51.34 23.70 -20.94
N GLY A 67 52.16 24.32 -21.80
CA GLY A 67 53.26 23.66 -22.50
C GLY A 67 52.92 22.70 -23.64
N ASP A 68 51.65 22.35 -23.88
CA ASP A 68 51.27 21.35 -24.90
C ASP A 68 51.01 21.99 -26.27
N THR A 69 52.09 22.34 -27.00
CA THR A 69 52.04 22.93 -28.35
C THR A 69 51.40 22.02 -29.40
N THR A 70 51.20 20.74 -29.09
CA THR A 70 50.72 19.69 -30.00
C THR A 70 49.41 19.04 -29.55
N MET A 71 48.63 19.69 -28.67
CA MET A 71 47.30 19.19 -28.34
C MET A 71 46.38 19.32 -29.56
N THR A 72 46.40 18.30 -30.42
CA THR A 72 45.59 18.18 -31.63
C THR A 72 44.11 18.25 -31.25
N ARG A 73 43.27 18.63 -32.22
CA ARG A 73 41.80 18.62 -32.05
C ARG A 73 41.28 17.29 -31.49
N THR A 74 41.93 16.18 -31.83
CA THR A 74 41.65 14.84 -31.31
C THR A 74 41.94 14.69 -29.82
N ALA A 75 43.04 15.27 -29.32
CA ALA A 75 43.39 15.19 -27.90
C ALA A 75 42.44 16.04 -27.03
N VAL A 76 42.02 17.23 -27.51
CA VAL A 76 40.99 18.05 -26.84
C VAL A 76 39.65 17.32 -26.81
N GLN A 77 39.24 16.69 -27.91
CA GLN A 77 38.02 15.88 -27.95
C GLN A 77 38.10 14.66 -27.03
N ALA A 78 39.26 14.01 -26.92
CA ALA A 78 39.45 12.91 -25.98
C ALA A 78 39.33 13.37 -24.51
N LEU A 79 39.87 14.55 -24.19
CA LEU A 79 39.74 15.13 -22.85
C LEU A 79 38.28 15.50 -22.52
N ILE A 80 37.56 16.10 -23.48
CA ILE A 80 36.13 16.42 -23.33
C ILE A 80 35.30 15.14 -23.16
N ARG A 81 35.59 14.08 -23.93
CA ARG A 81 34.95 12.77 -23.76
C ARG A 81 35.18 12.23 -22.36
N LYS A 82 36.42 12.21 -21.87
CA LYS A 82 36.71 11.80 -20.48
C LYS A 82 35.94 12.64 -19.45
N CYS A 83 35.87 13.96 -19.61
CA CYS A 83 35.08 14.80 -18.71
C CYS A 83 33.60 14.46 -18.77
N SER A 84 33.05 14.19 -19.97
CA SER A 84 31.65 13.81 -20.14
C SER A 84 31.35 12.42 -19.58
N ASP A 85 32.26 11.46 -19.75
CA ASP A 85 32.12 10.09 -19.27
C ASP A 85 32.21 10.02 -17.73
N SER A 86 32.99 10.93 -17.13
CA SER A 86 33.09 11.14 -15.67
C SER A 86 32.17 12.24 -15.15
N SER A 87 31.17 12.65 -15.95
CA SER A 87 30.10 13.56 -15.49
C SER A 87 30.54 14.93 -14.97
N VAL A 88 31.66 15.44 -15.48
CA VAL A 88 32.20 16.76 -15.11
C VAL A 88 31.75 17.81 -16.11
N VAL A 89 30.63 18.48 -15.86
CA VAL A 89 29.98 19.39 -16.83
C VAL A 89 30.46 20.84 -16.74
N ASP A 90 30.67 21.33 -15.52
CA ASP A 90 31.04 22.72 -15.26
C ASP A 90 32.56 22.91 -15.41
N VAL A 91 33.03 22.77 -16.65
CA VAL A 91 34.46 22.80 -17.00
C VAL A 91 34.78 23.94 -17.95
N VAL A 92 35.87 24.63 -17.68
CA VAL A 92 36.50 25.60 -18.59
C VAL A 92 37.93 25.16 -18.89
N PHE A 93 38.28 25.11 -20.16
CA PHE A 93 39.64 24.87 -20.63
C PHE A 93 40.27 26.20 -21.02
N PHE A 94 41.44 26.48 -20.45
CA PHE A 94 42.25 27.65 -20.76
C PHE A 94 43.53 27.22 -21.45
N ARG A 95 43.75 27.72 -22.66
CA ARG A 95 44.98 27.50 -23.43
C ARG A 95 45.69 28.84 -23.67
N ASN A 96 46.95 28.92 -23.24
CA ASN A 96 47.77 30.12 -23.35
C ASN A 96 48.88 29.94 -24.41
N HIS A 97 48.56 30.16 -25.69
CA HIS A 97 49.55 30.13 -26.78
C HIS A 97 49.11 31.02 -27.95
N ASP A 98 49.94 31.97 -28.38
CA ASP A 98 49.76 33.05 -29.40
C ASP A 98 48.48 33.89 -29.31
N GLN A 99 47.30 33.25 -29.17
CA GLN A 99 46.04 33.85 -28.79
C GLN A 99 45.41 33.05 -27.64
N PRO A 100 45.09 33.67 -26.49
CA PRO A 100 44.43 32.98 -25.39
C PRO A 100 43.07 32.45 -25.85
N LEU A 101 42.88 31.14 -25.75
CA LEU A 101 41.64 30.47 -26.12
C LEU A 101 41.00 29.87 -24.87
N MET A 102 39.79 30.32 -24.58
CA MET A 102 38.92 29.74 -23.56
C MET A 102 37.81 28.98 -24.24
N PHE A 103 37.57 27.75 -23.80
CA PHE A 103 36.48 26.95 -24.32
C PHE A 103 35.92 26.00 -23.28
N THR A 104 34.75 25.49 -23.58
CA THR A 104 34.00 24.49 -22.80
C THR A 104 33.28 23.58 -23.78
N TYR A 105 32.46 22.66 -23.29
CA TYR A 105 31.66 21.78 -24.13
C TYR A 105 30.21 21.72 -23.68
N HIS A 106 29.32 21.30 -24.58
CA HIS A 106 27.93 21.04 -24.25
C HIS A 106 27.69 19.52 -24.10
N PRO A 107 27.30 19.02 -22.92
CA PRO A 107 27.15 17.57 -22.68
C PRO A 107 26.08 16.94 -23.60
N PHE A 108 24.98 17.65 -23.81
CA PHE A 108 23.83 17.18 -24.60
C PHE A 108 23.76 17.73 -26.02
N ASN A 109 24.88 18.15 -26.63
CA ASN A 109 24.90 18.58 -28.03
C ASN A 109 26.11 18.01 -28.76
N ASN A 110 26.20 16.68 -28.83
CA ASN A 110 27.30 15.93 -29.45
C ASN A 110 28.70 16.41 -28.99
N LEU A 111 28.82 16.78 -27.71
CA LEU A 111 30.05 17.32 -27.13
C LEU A 111 30.62 18.52 -27.91
N GLN A 112 29.73 19.37 -28.45
CA GLN A 112 30.13 20.56 -29.21
C GLN A 112 31.02 21.47 -28.36
N ILE A 113 32.17 21.86 -28.92
CA ILE A 113 33.09 22.81 -28.30
C ILE A 113 32.54 24.22 -28.45
N ILE A 114 32.41 24.92 -27.34
CA ILE A 114 31.95 26.31 -27.26
C ILE A 114 33.13 27.19 -26.91
N LYS A 115 33.46 28.16 -27.77
CA LYS A 115 34.47 29.18 -27.47
C LYS A 115 33.86 30.23 -26.55
N LEU A 116 34.56 30.54 -25.46
CA LEU A 116 34.13 31.49 -24.44
C LEU A 116 34.78 32.85 -24.68
N LYS A 117 33.99 33.91 -24.60
CA LYS A 117 34.46 35.30 -24.77
C LYS A 117 34.38 36.10 -23.48
N LYS A 118 33.45 35.75 -22.58
CA LYS A 118 33.21 36.48 -21.33
C LYS A 118 33.26 35.55 -20.12
N VAL A 119 33.68 36.08 -18.97
CA VAL A 119 33.72 35.34 -17.70
C VAL A 119 32.32 34.87 -17.26
N SER A 120 31.27 35.63 -17.58
CA SER A 120 29.88 35.25 -17.32
C SER A 120 29.46 33.94 -18.02
N GLU A 121 30.19 33.53 -19.06
CA GLU A 121 29.89 32.31 -19.84
C GLU A 121 30.56 31.06 -19.26
N PHE A 122 31.50 31.19 -18.31
CA PHE A 122 32.33 30.07 -17.85
C PHE A 122 31.49 28.89 -17.32
N PHE A 123 30.58 29.18 -16.40
CA PHE A 123 29.73 28.18 -15.74
C PHE A 123 28.25 28.50 -15.94
N ALA A 124 27.88 28.91 -17.16
CA ALA A 124 26.48 29.03 -17.54
C ALA A 124 25.79 27.66 -17.40
N ASN A 125 24.56 27.63 -16.87
CA ASN A 125 23.83 26.38 -16.68
C ASN A 125 23.48 25.75 -18.04
N ARG A 126 24.26 24.74 -18.43
CA ARG A 126 24.13 23.99 -19.70
C ARG A 126 23.13 22.85 -19.61
N LEU A 127 22.55 22.60 -18.44
CA LEU A 127 21.48 21.64 -18.24
C LEU A 127 20.10 22.24 -18.53
N MET A 128 20.03 23.52 -18.92
CA MET A 128 18.76 24.18 -19.23
C MET A 128 18.11 23.68 -20.53
N ASN A 129 18.90 23.17 -21.48
CA ASN A 129 18.41 22.66 -22.76
C ASN A 129 19.28 21.50 -23.26
N PHE A 130 18.67 20.34 -23.46
CA PHE A 130 19.35 19.13 -23.90
C PHE A 130 19.39 19.00 -25.42
N ASN A 131 18.95 20.01 -26.18
CA ASN A 131 19.01 20.05 -27.65
C ASN A 131 18.50 18.78 -28.33
N LYS A 132 17.37 18.24 -27.83
CA LYS A 132 16.75 16.99 -28.29
C LYS A 132 17.63 15.75 -28.12
N TYR A 133 18.59 15.76 -27.20
CA TYR A 133 19.43 14.60 -26.89
C TYR A 133 18.57 13.39 -26.47
N PRO A 134 18.81 12.19 -27.04
CA PRO A 134 18.04 10.99 -26.73
C PRO A 134 18.55 10.34 -25.45
N LEU A 135 17.83 10.57 -24.35
CA LEU A 135 18.10 9.90 -23.08
C LEU A 135 17.60 8.44 -23.13
N LYS A 136 18.43 7.51 -22.70
CA LYS A 136 18.08 6.08 -22.65
C LYS A 136 17.30 5.79 -21.39
N LEU A 137 16.01 5.47 -21.55
CA LEU A 137 15.07 5.26 -20.45
C LEU A 137 14.41 3.88 -20.53
N ILE A 138 14.09 3.30 -19.38
CA ILE A 138 13.29 2.08 -19.28
C ILE A 138 11.92 2.41 -18.68
N LYS A 139 10.86 1.97 -19.36
CA LYS A 139 9.45 2.15 -18.94
C LYS A 139 8.92 0.86 -18.33
N PHE A 140 8.09 0.99 -17.30
CA PHE A 140 7.35 -0.14 -16.74
C PHE A 140 5.97 0.30 -16.25
N ASN A 141 4.97 -0.57 -16.42
CA ASN A 141 3.61 -0.31 -16.01
C ASN A 141 3.45 -0.66 -14.52
N SER A 142 3.23 0.34 -13.67
CA SER A 142 2.98 0.19 -12.24
C SER A 142 1.93 1.21 -11.78
N PRO A 143 0.64 1.03 -12.13
CA PRO A 143 -0.43 1.92 -11.67
C PRO A 143 -0.51 1.95 -10.13
N PRO A 144 -0.77 3.12 -9.50
CA PRO A 144 -1.03 4.44 -10.11
C PRO A 144 0.23 5.28 -10.41
N LYS A 145 1.44 4.80 -10.10
CA LYS A 145 2.72 5.55 -10.24
C LYS A 145 3.02 5.87 -11.70
N THR A 146 3.01 4.82 -12.52
CA THR A 146 3.33 4.88 -13.94
C THR A 146 2.30 4.03 -14.68
N ILE A 147 1.57 4.65 -15.60
CA ILE A 147 0.50 4.00 -16.37
C ILE A 147 0.89 4.08 -17.84
N LEU A 148 1.06 2.92 -18.47
CA LEU A 148 1.34 2.82 -19.91
C LEU A 148 0.03 2.56 -20.66
N PRO A 149 -0.53 3.53 -21.41
CA PRO A 149 -1.76 3.33 -22.18
C PRO A 149 -1.62 2.20 -23.21
N ARG A 150 -2.74 1.59 -23.64
CA ARG A 150 -2.71 0.66 -24.77
C ARG A 150 -2.35 1.36 -26.08
N ASP A 151 -2.95 2.52 -26.28
CA ASP A 151 -2.84 3.33 -27.48
C ASP A 151 -2.29 4.70 -27.09
N GLY A 152 -0.97 4.85 -27.03
CA GLY A 152 -0.33 6.13 -26.73
C GLY A 152 1.13 6.01 -26.33
N GLU A 153 1.94 6.98 -26.77
CA GLU A 153 3.34 7.08 -26.37
C GLU A 153 3.53 7.76 -25.00
N GLN A 154 2.53 8.55 -24.59
CA GLN A 154 2.56 9.32 -23.35
C GLN A 154 2.40 8.41 -22.14
N VAL A 155 3.31 8.56 -21.18
CA VAL A 155 3.27 7.84 -19.91
C VAL A 155 2.44 8.65 -18.91
N LEU A 156 1.37 8.04 -18.41
CA LEU A 156 0.44 8.61 -17.45
C LEU A 156 0.82 8.23 -16.00
N GLY A 157 0.05 8.69 -15.02
CA GLY A 157 0.34 8.53 -13.60
C GLY A 157 1.34 9.57 -13.09
N TYR A 158 1.49 9.67 -11.77
CA TYR A 158 2.20 10.81 -11.17
C TYR A 158 3.72 10.79 -11.40
N PHE A 159 4.38 9.63 -11.44
CA PHE A 159 5.77 9.57 -11.93
C PHE A 159 5.83 9.77 -13.44
N GLY A 160 4.80 9.32 -14.16
CA GLY A 160 4.65 9.55 -15.60
C GLY A 160 4.73 11.03 -15.97
N HIS A 161 3.87 11.84 -15.35
CA HIS A 161 3.83 13.29 -15.56
C HIS A 161 5.05 14.03 -15.00
N LEU A 162 5.56 13.62 -13.84
CA LEU A 162 6.77 14.22 -13.26
C LEU A 162 7.97 14.11 -14.22
N ILE A 163 8.19 12.93 -14.78
CA ILE A 163 9.31 12.67 -15.69
C ILE A 163 9.04 13.30 -17.06
N THR A 164 7.81 13.19 -17.58
CA THR A 164 7.45 13.82 -18.87
C THR A 164 7.61 15.34 -18.82
N SER A 165 7.15 15.99 -17.76
CA SER A 165 7.28 17.45 -17.59
C SER A 165 8.73 17.88 -17.47
N TYR A 166 9.58 17.08 -16.81
CA TYR A 166 11.03 17.32 -16.76
C TYR A 166 11.67 17.26 -18.15
N LEU A 167 11.40 16.20 -18.90
CA LEU A 167 11.94 16.00 -20.24
C LEU A 167 11.50 17.11 -21.21
N GLN A 168 10.23 17.54 -21.13
CA GLN A 168 9.71 18.66 -21.90
C GLN A 168 10.39 19.98 -21.52
N LYS A 169 10.53 20.26 -20.21
CA LYS A 169 11.20 21.47 -19.70
C LYS A 169 12.67 21.55 -20.14
N ARG A 170 13.35 20.41 -20.29
CA ARG A 170 14.73 20.33 -20.76
C ARG A 170 14.88 20.14 -22.27
N ASN A 171 13.79 20.09 -23.04
CA ASN A 171 13.84 19.82 -24.48
C ASN A 171 14.68 18.56 -24.81
N ALA A 172 14.45 17.48 -24.06
CA ALA A 172 15.08 16.18 -24.21
C ALA A 172 14.21 15.25 -25.09
N THR A 173 14.85 14.30 -25.79
CA THR A 173 14.12 13.19 -26.42
C THR A 173 14.38 11.89 -25.66
N VAL A 174 13.60 10.86 -25.95
CA VAL A 174 13.61 9.61 -25.21
C VAL A 174 13.89 8.45 -26.15
N GLN A 175 14.87 7.62 -25.78
CA GLN A 175 15.13 6.31 -26.38
C GLN A 175 14.72 5.23 -25.38
N ILE A 176 13.74 4.40 -25.73
CA ILE A 176 13.23 3.35 -24.85
C ILE A 176 14.06 2.08 -24.98
N ILE A 177 14.56 1.59 -23.85
CA ILE A 177 15.18 0.27 -23.74
C ILE A 177 14.05 -0.76 -23.59
N PRO A 178 14.07 -1.85 -24.38
CA PRO A 178 13.08 -2.91 -24.27
C PRO A 178 13.19 -3.61 -22.92
N ARG A 179 12.04 -4.00 -22.36
CA ARG A 179 11.93 -4.69 -21.08
C ARG A 179 11.55 -6.15 -21.28
N VAL A 180 12.13 -7.05 -20.49
CA VAL A 180 11.73 -8.46 -20.40
C VAL A 180 10.67 -8.63 -19.31
N GLU A 181 9.43 -8.94 -19.70
CA GLU A 181 8.31 -9.03 -18.75
C GLU A 181 8.45 -10.12 -17.68
N GLU A 182 9.18 -11.21 -18.00
CA GLU A 182 9.37 -12.34 -17.10
C GLU A 182 10.31 -12.04 -15.92
N LYS A 183 11.12 -10.99 -16.02
CA LYS A 183 12.09 -10.60 -15.00
C LYS A 183 11.51 -9.56 -14.03
N SER A 184 12.03 -9.57 -12.81
CA SER A 184 11.72 -8.52 -11.84
C SER A 184 12.19 -7.17 -12.37
N ILE A 185 11.33 -6.15 -12.26
CA ILE A 185 11.64 -4.76 -12.67
C ILE A 185 12.93 -4.30 -12.00
N PHE A 186 13.07 -4.62 -10.72
CA PHE A 186 14.18 -4.14 -9.91
C PHE A 186 15.52 -4.71 -10.36
N GLU A 187 15.59 -6.02 -10.58
CA GLU A 187 16.82 -6.68 -11.01
C GLU A 187 17.25 -6.22 -12.40
N GLU A 188 16.30 -6.05 -13.32
CA GLU A 188 16.56 -5.60 -14.68
C GLU A 188 17.07 -4.15 -14.71
N VAL A 189 16.42 -3.24 -13.97
CA VAL A 189 16.88 -1.85 -13.84
C VAL A 189 18.29 -1.78 -13.24
N ILE A 190 18.55 -2.52 -12.16
CA ILE A 190 19.88 -2.55 -11.52
C ILE A 190 20.95 -2.99 -12.52
N ASN A 191 20.69 -4.03 -13.31
CA ASN A 191 21.64 -4.52 -14.30
C ASN A 191 21.93 -3.47 -15.40
N TYR A 192 20.89 -2.80 -15.91
CA TYR A 192 21.07 -1.76 -16.94
C TYR A 192 21.76 -0.49 -16.42
N LEU A 193 21.55 -0.14 -15.15
CA LEU A 193 22.27 0.97 -14.51
C LEU A 193 23.75 0.60 -14.31
N ALA A 194 24.03 -0.61 -13.83
CA ALA A 194 25.39 -1.12 -13.64
C ALA A 194 26.17 -1.24 -14.95
N SER A 195 25.53 -1.63 -16.05
CA SER A 195 26.14 -1.69 -17.38
C SER A 195 26.27 -0.32 -18.08
N ARG A 196 25.76 0.76 -17.46
CA ARG A 196 25.69 2.12 -18.04
C ARG A 196 24.91 2.19 -19.36
N GLU A 197 24.02 1.23 -19.60
CA GLU A 197 23.15 1.21 -20.79
C GLU A 197 21.89 2.08 -20.60
N LEU A 198 21.54 2.40 -19.35
CA LEU A 198 20.40 3.22 -18.96
C LEU A 198 20.86 4.54 -18.34
N ASP A 199 20.27 5.67 -18.74
CA ASP A 199 20.57 6.99 -18.16
C ASP A 199 19.73 7.28 -16.91
N MET A 200 18.42 6.99 -16.97
CA MET A 200 17.50 7.11 -15.83
C MET A 200 16.25 6.23 -16.00
N THR A 201 15.54 5.94 -14.91
CA THR A 201 14.28 5.17 -14.96
C THR A 201 13.10 6.05 -15.36
N PHE A 202 12.18 5.51 -16.15
CA PHE A 202 10.87 6.13 -16.40
C PHE A 202 9.83 5.54 -15.45
N GLY A 203 10.05 5.73 -14.16
CA GLY A 203 9.16 5.23 -13.12
C GLY A 203 9.78 5.28 -11.73
N ALA A 204 8.96 4.92 -10.74
CA ALA A 204 9.32 4.95 -9.33
C ALA A 204 10.24 3.79 -8.96
N MET A 205 11.33 4.08 -8.27
CA MET A 205 12.27 3.10 -7.72
C MET A 205 12.37 3.26 -6.19
N PRO A 206 12.31 2.15 -5.42
CA PRO A 206 12.40 2.17 -3.97
C PRO A 206 13.84 2.40 -3.50
N MET A 207 14.02 3.23 -2.49
CA MET A 207 15.33 3.62 -1.95
C MET A 207 15.91 2.60 -0.96
N PHE A 208 15.85 1.30 -1.27
CA PHE A 208 16.29 0.23 -0.36
C PHE A 208 17.59 -0.47 -0.72
N HIS A 209 17.99 -0.46 -1.99
CA HIS A 209 19.21 -1.15 -2.40
C HIS A 209 20.36 -0.15 -2.56
N ARG A 210 21.52 -0.52 -2.00
CA ARG A 210 22.78 0.21 -2.19
C ARG A 210 23.30 0.17 -3.63
N ASN A 211 22.65 -0.59 -4.52
CA ASN A 211 23.14 -0.91 -5.87
C ASN A 211 22.22 -0.37 -7.00
N ILE A 212 21.29 0.56 -6.73
CA ILE A 212 20.35 1.09 -7.77
C ILE A 212 20.88 2.38 -8.43
N GLY A 213 22.19 2.53 -8.49
CA GLY A 213 22.81 3.78 -8.91
C GLY A 213 22.51 4.96 -7.98
N GLU A 214 22.61 6.18 -8.52
CA GLU A 214 22.17 7.39 -7.82
C GLU A 214 20.64 7.55 -7.92
N ILE A 215 19.99 7.89 -6.80
CA ILE A 215 18.55 8.10 -6.76
C ILE A 215 18.26 9.57 -6.44
N SER A 216 17.22 10.13 -7.06
CA SER A 216 16.71 11.46 -6.73
C SER A 216 16.30 11.58 -5.25
N ASN A 217 16.06 12.81 -4.83
CA ASN A 217 15.32 13.08 -3.60
C ASN A 217 13.98 12.31 -3.60
N PRO A 218 13.50 11.90 -2.42
CA PRO A 218 12.22 11.22 -2.29
C PRO A 218 11.09 12.02 -2.92
N VAL A 219 10.41 11.41 -3.90
CA VAL A 219 9.22 11.97 -4.55
C VAL A 219 7.98 11.64 -3.71
N ILE A 220 7.89 10.39 -3.25
CA ILE A 220 6.80 9.92 -2.37
C ILE A 220 7.34 9.02 -1.26
N PHE A 221 6.50 8.84 -0.24
CA PHE A 221 6.69 7.93 0.88
C PHE A 221 5.51 6.97 0.97
N GLU A 222 5.79 5.67 1.16
CA GLU A 222 4.76 4.63 1.20
C GLU A 222 4.99 3.64 2.32
N LYS A 223 3.90 3.29 3.01
CA LYS A 223 3.87 2.14 3.91
C LYS A 223 3.59 0.89 3.11
N TYR A 224 4.31 -0.19 3.39
CA TYR A 224 3.98 -1.50 2.85
C TYR A 224 3.17 -2.26 3.88
N CYS A 225 1.97 -2.68 3.50
CA CYS A 225 1.02 -3.26 4.44
C CYS A 225 0.41 -4.55 3.89
N VAL A 226 -0.09 -5.39 4.79
CA VAL A 226 -0.89 -6.55 4.43
C VAL A 226 -2.34 -6.10 4.16
N MET A 227 -2.85 -6.42 2.98
CA MET A 227 -4.28 -6.36 2.68
C MET A 227 -4.88 -7.77 2.75
N VAL A 228 -6.03 -7.89 3.38
CA VAL A 228 -6.71 -9.16 3.62
C VAL A 228 -8.01 -9.22 2.82
N PRO A 229 -8.50 -10.43 2.49
CA PRO A 229 -9.83 -10.57 1.93
C PRO A 229 -10.87 -9.88 2.83
N ALA A 230 -11.82 -9.18 2.22
CA ALA A 230 -12.87 -8.48 2.95
C ALA A 230 -13.71 -9.48 3.75
N PRO A 231 -14.10 -9.13 5.00
CA PRO A 231 -14.88 -10.03 5.84
C PRO A 231 -16.22 -10.34 5.19
N LYS A 232 -16.66 -11.60 5.26
CA LYS A 232 -17.93 -12.00 4.66
C LYS A 232 -19.08 -11.57 5.56
N VAL A 233 -20.24 -11.35 4.93
CA VAL A 233 -21.49 -11.14 5.67
C VAL A 233 -21.85 -12.45 6.36
N ILE A 234 -22.14 -12.39 7.65
CA ILE A 234 -22.59 -13.54 8.42
C ILE A 234 -23.91 -14.04 7.82
N PRO A 235 -24.09 -15.36 7.64
CA PRO A 235 -25.36 -15.90 7.15
C PRO A 235 -26.54 -15.45 8.00
N VAL A 236 -27.63 -15.05 7.34
CA VAL A 236 -28.79 -14.46 7.98
C VAL A 236 -29.39 -15.34 9.08
N TYR A 237 -29.25 -16.66 8.92
CA TYR A 237 -29.76 -17.61 9.89
C TYR A 237 -29.12 -17.39 11.29
N ARG A 238 -27.87 -16.93 11.35
CA ARG A 238 -27.17 -16.69 12.61
C ARG A 238 -27.68 -15.42 13.31
N ASN A 239 -28.36 -14.51 12.61
CA ASN A 239 -28.84 -13.24 13.17
C ASN A 239 -29.84 -13.43 14.31
N PHE A 240 -30.54 -14.58 14.40
CA PHE A 240 -31.45 -14.88 15.52
C PHE A 240 -30.74 -15.36 16.79
N LEU A 241 -29.53 -15.93 16.66
CA LEU A 241 -28.74 -16.39 17.80
C LEU A 241 -27.75 -15.33 18.27
N GLN A 242 -27.39 -14.39 17.40
CA GLN A 242 -26.42 -13.32 17.65
C GLN A 242 -26.78 -12.30 18.76
N PRO A 243 -28.05 -11.98 19.07
CA PRO A 243 -28.40 -11.02 20.12
C PRO A 243 -27.81 -11.33 21.49
N PHE A 244 -27.61 -12.61 21.80
CA PHE A 244 -27.05 -13.04 23.07
C PHE A 244 -25.86 -13.97 22.85
N GLU A 245 -24.86 -13.85 23.70
CA GLU A 245 -23.75 -14.80 23.72
C GLU A 245 -24.23 -16.19 24.13
N GLU A 246 -23.47 -17.23 23.75
CA GLU A 246 -23.79 -18.62 24.06
C GLU A 246 -24.00 -18.84 25.57
N ASN A 247 -23.20 -18.18 26.41
CA ASN A 247 -23.33 -18.24 27.87
C ASN A 247 -24.68 -17.70 28.37
N VAL A 248 -25.23 -16.66 27.73
CA VAL A 248 -26.53 -16.09 28.09
C VAL A 248 -27.65 -17.04 27.67
N TRP A 249 -27.56 -17.65 26.49
CA TRP A 249 -28.53 -18.68 26.07
C TRP A 249 -28.54 -19.88 27.02
N ILE A 250 -27.36 -20.36 27.43
CA ILE A 250 -27.23 -21.44 28.42
C ILE A 250 -27.85 -21.00 29.76
N ALA A 251 -27.56 -19.78 30.22
CA ALA A 251 -28.13 -19.24 31.46
C ALA A 251 -29.66 -19.13 31.40
N LEU A 252 -30.23 -18.76 30.25
CA LEU A 252 -31.69 -18.72 30.05
C LEU A 252 -32.31 -20.13 30.13
N ILE A 253 -31.68 -21.13 29.51
CA ILE A 253 -32.15 -22.52 29.57
C ILE A 253 -32.05 -23.06 31.01
N CYS A 254 -30.90 -22.88 31.66
CA CYS A 254 -30.70 -23.28 33.05
C CYS A 254 -31.69 -22.56 33.99
N GLY A 255 -31.92 -21.26 33.76
CA GLY A 255 -32.91 -20.46 34.49
C GLY A 255 -34.33 -20.98 34.29
N ALA A 256 -34.72 -21.34 33.07
CA ALA A 256 -36.03 -21.92 32.77
C ALA A 256 -36.24 -23.26 33.50
N VAL A 257 -35.24 -24.13 33.48
CA VAL A 257 -35.26 -25.41 34.20
C VAL A 257 -35.36 -25.19 35.71
N TYR A 258 -34.53 -24.31 36.26
CA TYR A 258 -34.56 -23.94 37.67
C TYR A 258 -35.94 -23.42 38.09
N MET A 259 -36.51 -22.50 37.32
CA MET A 259 -37.84 -21.96 37.57
C MET A 259 -38.94 -23.00 37.47
N THR A 260 -38.83 -23.94 36.53
CA THR A 260 -39.78 -25.06 36.40
C THR A 260 -39.75 -25.95 37.65
N VAL A 261 -38.56 -26.27 38.17
CA VAL A 261 -38.41 -27.06 39.39
C VAL A 261 -38.98 -26.31 40.60
N VAL A 262 -38.67 -25.03 40.75
CA VAL A 262 -39.19 -24.22 41.86
C VAL A 262 -40.71 -24.12 41.81
N THR A 263 -41.29 -23.80 40.65
CA THR A 263 -42.75 -23.69 40.49
C THR A 263 -43.45 -25.03 40.69
N TYR A 264 -42.85 -26.15 40.24
CA TYR A 264 -43.34 -27.49 40.52
C TYR A 264 -43.38 -27.81 42.02
N ILE A 265 -42.30 -27.52 42.76
CA ILE A 265 -42.24 -27.73 44.21
C ILE A 265 -43.28 -26.87 44.92
N VAL A 266 -43.37 -25.59 44.57
CA VAL A 266 -44.35 -24.65 45.15
C VAL A 266 -45.78 -25.12 44.90
N SER A 267 -46.10 -25.57 43.68
CA SER A 267 -47.42 -26.11 43.35
C SER A 267 -47.72 -27.41 44.10
N ALA A 268 -46.74 -28.29 44.24
CA ALA A 268 -46.89 -29.55 44.97
C ALA A 268 -47.11 -29.33 46.47
N VAL A 269 -46.44 -28.35 47.08
CA VAL A 269 -46.51 -28.06 48.53
C VAL A 269 -47.75 -27.23 48.89
N ILE A 270 -48.10 -26.21 48.09
CA ILE A 270 -49.19 -25.28 48.42
C ILE A 270 -50.55 -25.80 47.92
N ASN A 271 -50.60 -26.30 46.68
CA ASN A 271 -51.86 -26.66 46.02
C ASN A 271 -52.12 -28.17 45.98
N GLY A 272 -51.17 -29.00 46.41
CA GLY A 272 -51.26 -30.47 46.35
C GLY A 272 -51.31 -31.04 44.93
N ARG A 273 -51.12 -30.21 43.90
CA ARG A 273 -51.18 -30.58 42.47
C ARG A 273 -49.77 -30.75 41.92
N LYS A 274 -49.49 -31.91 41.32
CA LYS A 274 -48.22 -32.20 40.67
C LYS A 274 -48.42 -32.19 39.16
N ASP A 275 -48.33 -31.01 38.56
CA ASP A 275 -48.34 -30.88 37.11
C ASP A 275 -47.09 -30.13 36.64
N ILE A 276 -46.20 -30.87 35.99
CA ILE A 276 -44.95 -30.35 35.44
C ILE A 276 -45.18 -29.55 34.16
N SER A 277 -46.25 -29.86 33.40
CA SER A 277 -46.59 -29.16 32.16
C SER A 277 -46.98 -27.71 32.43
N THR A 278 -47.83 -27.50 33.43
CA THR A 278 -48.20 -26.15 33.89
C THR A 278 -46.99 -25.40 34.43
N ALA A 279 -46.15 -26.03 35.26
CA ALA A 279 -44.94 -25.40 35.81
C ALA A 279 -43.95 -24.95 34.72
N LEU A 280 -43.76 -25.76 33.68
CA LEU A 280 -42.89 -25.45 32.54
C LEU A 280 -43.48 -24.32 31.68
N THR A 281 -44.78 -24.38 31.36
CA THR A 281 -45.48 -23.36 30.58
C THR A 281 -45.39 -22.00 31.28
N THR A 282 -45.70 -21.96 32.58
CA THR A 282 -45.56 -20.76 33.40
C THR A 282 -44.14 -20.21 33.39
N SER A 283 -43.12 -21.07 33.51
CA SER A 283 -41.71 -20.66 33.53
C SER A 283 -41.29 -20.01 32.21
N ILE A 284 -41.71 -20.59 31.07
CA ILE A 284 -41.47 -20.01 29.74
C ILE A 284 -42.20 -18.68 29.61
N CYS A 285 -43.48 -18.63 29.99
CA CYS A 285 -44.32 -17.44 29.97
C CYS A 285 -43.70 -16.25 30.72
N PHE A 286 -43.09 -16.47 31.89
CA PHE A 286 -42.36 -15.41 32.60
C PHE A 286 -41.10 -14.93 31.86
N ILE A 287 -40.35 -15.83 31.24
CA ILE A 287 -39.14 -15.48 30.47
C ILE A 287 -39.49 -14.63 29.24
N ILE A 288 -40.60 -14.93 28.56
CA ILE A 288 -41.07 -14.16 27.40
C ILE A 288 -41.96 -12.96 27.77
N ALA A 289 -42.01 -12.59 29.06
CA ALA A 289 -42.81 -11.48 29.59
C ALA A 289 -44.32 -11.59 29.29
N ARG A 290 -44.85 -12.82 29.23
CA ARG A 290 -46.28 -13.12 29.10
C ARG A 290 -46.78 -13.68 30.42
N GLY A 291 -47.08 -12.81 31.38
CA GLY A 291 -47.58 -13.25 32.69
C GLY A 291 -48.95 -13.94 32.59
N GLU A 292 -49.09 -15.13 33.16
CA GLU A 292 -50.38 -15.84 33.26
C GLU A 292 -51.17 -15.34 34.47
N ILE A 293 -52.31 -14.68 34.23
CA ILE A 293 -53.14 -14.03 35.27
C ILE A 293 -53.72 -15.04 36.28
N GLY A 294 -53.88 -16.31 35.90
CA GLY A 294 -54.54 -17.34 36.72
C GLY A 294 -53.77 -17.78 37.97
N ILE A 295 -52.48 -17.48 38.07
CA ILE A 295 -51.60 -17.98 39.15
C ILE A 295 -51.64 -17.07 40.40
N TYR A 296 -52.08 -15.82 40.24
CA TYR A 296 -51.96 -14.79 41.27
C TYR A 296 -53.03 -14.81 42.36
N SER A 297 -54.07 -15.63 42.23
CA SER A 297 -55.27 -15.53 43.09
C SER A 297 -55.05 -16.00 44.55
N ASN A 298 -54.00 -16.77 44.85
CA ASN A 298 -53.74 -17.31 46.20
C ASN A 298 -52.25 -17.31 46.63
N LEU A 299 -51.41 -16.42 46.06
CA LEU A 299 -49.97 -16.40 46.36
C LEU A 299 -49.62 -15.57 47.61
N ASN A 300 -48.67 -16.07 48.40
CA ASN A 300 -48.04 -15.30 49.48
C ASN A 300 -47.28 -14.09 48.89
N ARG A 301 -47.26 -12.94 49.59
CA ARG A 301 -46.59 -11.69 49.18
C ARG A 301 -45.14 -11.89 48.72
N ARG A 302 -44.40 -12.82 49.36
CA ARG A 302 -43.02 -13.15 48.97
C ARG A 302 -42.92 -13.78 47.58
N LEU A 303 -43.83 -14.72 47.27
CA LEU A 303 -43.90 -15.37 45.95
C LEU A 303 -44.35 -14.38 44.88
N LEU A 304 -45.30 -13.50 45.20
CA LEU A 304 -45.73 -12.42 44.31
C LEU A 304 -44.54 -11.51 43.90
N ILE A 305 -43.70 -11.11 44.86
CA ILE A 305 -42.49 -10.30 44.58
C ILE A 305 -41.53 -11.05 43.65
N ILE A 306 -41.31 -12.36 43.89
CA ILE A 306 -40.43 -13.18 43.04
C ILE A 306 -40.96 -13.23 41.60
N TYR A 307 -42.26 -13.49 41.41
CA TYR A 307 -42.88 -13.51 40.08
C TYR A 307 -42.84 -12.13 39.39
N LEU A 308 -43.01 -11.04 40.15
CA LEU A 308 -42.87 -9.68 39.60
C LEU A 308 -41.44 -9.39 39.15
N LEU A 309 -40.42 -9.78 39.93
CA LEU A 309 -39.02 -9.62 39.54
C LEU A 309 -38.67 -10.45 38.31
N LEU A 310 -39.19 -11.68 38.22
CA LEU A 310 -39.01 -12.54 37.05
C LEU A 310 -39.72 -11.98 35.81
N PHE A 311 -40.92 -11.44 35.97
CA PHE A 311 -41.63 -10.75 34.90
C PHE A 311 -40.85 -9.53 34.41
N LEU A 312 -40.31 -8.70 35.32
CA LEU A 312 -39.47 -7.55 34.96
C LEU A 312 -38.19 -7.99 34.24
N LEU A 313 -37.55 -9.06 34.71
CA LEU A 313 -36.38 -9.63 34.07
C LEU A 313 -36.70 -10.12 32.65
N GLY A 314 -37.76 -10.92 32.49
CA GLY A 314 -38.24 -11.38 31.19
C GLY A 314 -38.62 -10.23 30.26
N PHE A 315 -39.23 -9.17 30.80
CA PHE A 315 -39.56 -7.96 30.05
C PHE A 315 -38.30 -7.26 29.53
N ILE A 316 -37.27 -7.08 30.38
CA ILE A 316 -36.01 -6.47 29.96
C ILE A 316 -35.32 -7.34 28.90
N LEU A 317 -35.21 -8.65 29.13
CA LEU A 317 -34.56 -9.58 28.22
C LEU A 317 -35.27 -9.65 26.87
N SER A 318 -36.59 -9.74 26.85
CA SER A 318 -37.37 -9.79 25.61
C SER A 318 -37.24 -8.49 24.82
N ASN A 319 -37.30 -7.33 25.48
CA ASN A 319 -37.13 -6.04 24.79
C ASN A 319 -35.70 -5.85 24.27
N MET A 320 -34.68 -6.24 25.05
CA MET A 320 -33.28 -6.19 24.64
C MET A 320 -33.03 -7.10 23.44
N TYR A 321 -33.58 -8.33 23.46
CA TYR A 321 -33.50 -9.26 22.34
C TYR A 321 -34.15 -8.66 21.08
N CYS A 322 -35.36 -8.12 21.18
CA CYS A 322 -36.07 -7.50 20.06
C CYS A 322 -35.30 -6.29 19.49
N ALA A 323 -34.72 -5.45 20.35
CA ALA A 323 -33.91 -4.31 19.94
C ALA A 323 -32.65 -4.75 19.18
N LEU A 324 -31.90 -5.70 19.74
CA LEU A 324 -30.67 -6.22 19.13
C LEU A 324 -30.97 -6.97 17.82
N LEU A 325 -32.02 -7.80 17.80
CA LEU A 325 -32.44 -8.49 16.58
C LEU A 325 -32.83 -7.49 15.50
N THR A 326 -33.50 -6.38 15.85
CA THR A 326 -33.83 -5.32 14.89
C THR A 326 -32.55 -4.70 14.32
N THR A 327 -31.54 -4.43 15.14
CA THR A 327 -30.22 -3.97 14.67
C THR A 327 -29.56 -4.97 13.72
N PHE A 328 -29.56 -6.27 14.03
CA PHE A 328 -28.95 -7.30 13.18
C PHE A 328 -29.72 -7.60 11.89
N LEU A 329 -31.03 -7.32 11.85
CA LEU A 329 -31.85 -7.41 10.65
C LEU A 329 -31.76 -6.15 9.76
N THR A 330 -31.43 -5.00 10.34
CA THR A 330 -31.33 -3.72 9.61
C THR A 330 -29.94 -3.47 9.05
N ALA A 331 -28.89 -3.92 9.75
CA ALA A 331 -27.51 -3.82 9.30
C ALA A 331 -26.85 -5.20 9.20
N PRO A 332 -26.20 -5.54 8.06
CA PRO A 332 -25.50 -6.80 7.94
C PRO A 332 -24.35 -6.86 8.93
N SER A 333 -24.28 -7.96 9.68
CA SER A 333 -23.10 -8.27 10.49
C SER A 333 -22.03 -8.93 9.63
N TYR A 334 -20.79 -8.56 9.86
CA TYR A 334 -19.63 -9.13 9.18
C TYR A 334 -18.86 -10.04 10.12
N GLU A 335 -18.12 -10.97 9.53
CA GLU A 335 -17.13 -11.77 10.26
C GLU A 335 -16.10 -10.86 10.97
N ARG A 336 -15.44 -11.43 11.99
CA ARG A 336 -14.41 -10.73 12.75
C ARG A 336 -13.32 -10.22 11.82
N GLU A 337 -12.97 -8.94 11.97
CA GLU A 337 -11.88 -8.35 11.19
C GLU A 337 -10.52 -8.90 11.64
N LEU A 338 -9.68 -9.21 10.66
CA LEU A 338 -8.31 -9.69 10.88
C LEU A 338 -7.39 -8.50 11.09
N LYS A 339 -6.78 -8.41 12.28
CA LYS A 339 -5.96 -7.25 12.66
C LYS A 339 -4.49 -7.58 12.85
N THR A 340 -4.18 -8.84 13.16
CA THR A 340 -2.84 -9.31 13.51
C THR A 340 -2.38 -10.49 12.66
N LEU A 341 -1.07 -10.76 12.66
CA LEU A 341 -0.50 -11.94 12.01
C LEU A 341 -0.98 -13.24 12.66
N ASP A 342 -1.28 -13.23 13.96
CA ASP A 342 -1.88 -14.36 14.66
C ASP A 342 -3.33 -14.61 14.21
N ASP A 343 -4.12 -13.55 13.98
CA ASP A 343 -5.48 -13.70 13.42
C ASP A 343 -5.41 -14.34 12.01
N LEU A 344 -4.43 -13.93 11.19
CA LEU A 344 -4.20 -14.52 9.87
C LEU A 344 -3.81 -16.00 9.95
N ALA A 345 -2.91 -16.34 10.87
CA ALA A 345 -2.50 -17.71 11.13
C ALA A 345 -3.70 -18.57 11.56
N GLY A 346 -4.50 -18.07 12.50
CA GLY A 346 -5.70 -18.76 13.00
C GLY A 346 -6.79 -18.92 11.95
N ALA A 347 -6.88 -17.98 11.00
CA ALA A 347 -7.78 -18.08 9.86
C ALA A 347 -7.27 -18.98 8.72
N GLY A 348 -6.03 -19.50 8.82
CA GLY A 348 -5.39 -20.28 7.76
C GLY A 348 -5.06 -19.47 6.49
N LEU A 349 -5.01 -18.14 6.59
CA LEU A 349 -4.74 -17.25 5.46
C LEU A 349 -3.23 -17.03 5.30
N LYS A 350 -2.76 -17.23 4.07
CA LYS A 350 -1.38 -16.98 3.69
C LYS A 350 -1.23 -15.59 3.06
N ILE A 351 -0.04 -15.00 3.15
CA ILE A 351 0.32 -13.72 2.55
C ILE A 351 1.11 -14.01 1.28
N ALA A 352 0.52 -13.71 0.13
CA ALA A 352 1.14 -13.90 -1.17
C ALA A 352 1.78 -12.60 -1.68
N THR A 353 3.06 -12.67 -2.06
CA THR A 353 3.80 -11.58 -2.69
C THR A 353 4.97 -12.09 -3.52
N GLU A 354 5.74 -11.22 -4.18
CA GLU A 354 6.93 -11.59 -4.96
C GLU A 354 8.02 -12.23 -4.09
N ASP A 355 8.75 -13.22 -4.61
CA ASP A 355 9.85 -13.90 -3.89
C ASP A 355 10.89 -12.94 -3.30
N SER A 356 11.22 -11.88 -4.04
CA SER A 356 12.14 -10.82 -3.61
C SER A 356 11.65 -10.10 -2.35
N GLU A 357 10.34 -9.86 -2.24
CA GLU A 357 9.72 -9.22 -1.08
C GLU A 357 9.60 -10.19 0.11
N VAL A 358 9.37 -11.49 -0.13
CA VAL A 358 9.41 -12.51 0.93
C VAL A 358 10.78 -12.53 1.59
N ASN A 359 11.85 -12.56 0.79
CA ASN A 359 13.23 -12.52 1.30
C ASN A 359 13.52 -11.25 2.11
N TYR A 360 12.90 -10.11 1.74
CA TYR A 360 13.02 -8.87 2.48
C TYR A 360 12.25 -8.93 3.81
N LEU A 361 11.02 -9.43 3.81
CA LEU A 361 10.19 -9.60 5.01
C LEU A 361 10.85 -10.49 6.06
N LEU A 362 11.53 -11.56 5.64
CA LEU A 362 12.21 -12.48 6.53
C LEU A 362 13.42 -11.86 7.26
N LYS A 363 13.85 -10.66 6.89
CA LYS A 363 14.85 -9.91 7.67
C LYS A 363 14.28 -9.37 8.98
N PHE A 364 12.96 -9.20 9.08
CA PHE A 364 12.29 -8.74 10.29
C PHE A 364 11.93 -9.94 11.19
N ASP A 365 12.38 -9.92 12.45
CA ASP A 365 12.17 -11.03 13.38
C ASP A 365 10.70 -11.38 13.58
N ALA A 366 9.82 -10.38 13.56
CA ALA A 366 8.38 -10.57 13.63
C ALA A 366 7.86 -11.52 12.53
N TYR A 367 8.42 -11.47 11.33
CA TYR A 367 7.97 -12.26 10.17
C TYR A 367 8.69 -13.59 10.02
N LYS A 368 9.85 -13.79 10.66
CA LYS A 368 10.56 -15.08 10.67
C LYS A 368 9.69 -16.21 11.24
N LYS A 369 8.99 -15.94 12.34
CA LYS A 369 8.04 -16.89 12.97
C LYS A 369 6.91 -17.30 12.02
N TYR A 370 6.47 -16.37 11.16
CA TYR A 370 5.38 -16.57 10.21
C TYR A 370 5.85 -16.94 8.80
N HIS A 371 7.11 -17.38 8.63
CA HIS A 371 7.62 -17.85 7.34
C HIS A 371 6.66 -18.83 6.62
N PRO A 372 6.02 -19.81 7.31
CA PRO A 372 5.07 -20.72 6.64
C PRO A 372 3.81 -20.05 6.08
N LEU A 373 3.49 -18.82 6.53
CA LEU A 373 2.38 -18.04 6.01
C LEU A 373 2.75 -17.25 4.75
N LEU A 374 4.04 -17.08 4.44
CA LEU A 374 4.49 -16.33 3.27
C LEU A 374 4.51 -17.23 2.04
N ILE A 375 3.88 -16.77 0.96
CA ILE A 375 3.95 -17.40 -0.37
C ILE A 375 4.71 -16.44 -1.27
N GLY A 376 5.83 -16.93 -1.78
CA GLY A 376 6.59 -16.27 -2.83
C GLY A 376 6.02 -16.60 -4.21
N LEU A 377 5.85 -15.57 -5.02
CA LEU A 377 5.31 -15.61 -6.38
C LEU A 377 6.36 -15.13 -7.37
N THR A 378 6.32 -15.67 -8.57
CA THR A 378 7.07 -15.11 -9.71
C THR A 378 6.51 -13.72 -10.07
N PRO A 379 7.29 -12.84 -10.72
CA PRO A 379 6.80 -11.54 -11.15
C PRO A 379 5.52 -11.61 -12.00
N ILE A 380 5.43 -12.58 -12.90
CA ILE A 380 4.27 -12.81 -13.77
C ILE A 380 3.05 -13.23 -12.95
N ASP A 381 3.22 -14.19 -12.03
CA ASP A 381 2.13 -14.67 -11.18
C ASP A 381 1.62 -13.58 -10.23
N ASN A 382 2.52 -12.74 -9.71
CA ASN A 382 2.14 -11.59 -8.88
C ASN A 382 1.29 -10.59 -9.68
N VAL A 383 1.70 -10.26 -10.92
CA VAL A 383 0.93 -9.37 -11.80
C VAL A 383 -0.43 -9.97 -12.14
N LYS A 384 -0.48 -11.26 -12.49
CA LYS A 384 -1.72 -11.98 -12.81
C LYS A 384 -2.66 -12.01 -11.61
N MET A 385 -2.16 -12.37 -10.43
CA MET A 385 -2.93 -12.39 -9.19
C MET A 385 -3.52 -11.00 -8.89
N LYS A 386 -2.72 -9.93 -9.03
CA LYS A 386 -3.19 -8.55 -8.85
C LYS A 386 -4.32 -8.20 -9.82
N LYS A 387 -4.16 -8.53 -11.10
CA LYS A 387 -5.16 -8.28 -12.17
C LYS A 387 -6.46 -9.05 -11.97
N ASP A 388 -6.39 -10.31 -11.57
CA ASP A 388 -7.56 -11.18 -11.40
C ASP A 388 -8.34 -10.88 -10.12
N LEU A 389 -7.83 -10.00 -9.24
CA LEU A 389 -8.42 -9.70 -7.93
C LEU A 389 -8.69 -10.96 -7.10
N ASN A 390 -7.85 -11.99 -7.27
CA ASN A 390 -7.91 -13.24 -6.51
C ASN A 390 -7.73 -13.01 -5.00
N ASN A 391 -8.79 -13.25 -4.23
CA ASN A 391 -8.89 -13.03 -2.78
C ASN A 391 -8.80 -14.32 -1.95
N THR A 392 -8.18 -15.38 -2.46
CA THR A 392 -7.90 -16.59 -1.67
C THR A 392 -6.86 -16.36 -0.58
N ASN A 393 -5.90 -15.49 -0.84
CA ASN A 393 -4.80 -15.16 0.07
C ASN A 393 -4.82 -13.68 0.43
N ALA A 394 -4.24 -13.35 1.58
CA ALA A 394 -3.82 -11.98 1.87
C ALA A 394 -2.70 -11.58 0.92
N ARG A 395 -2.51 -10.28 0.73
CA ARG A 395 -1.50 -9.73 -0.18
C ARG A 395 -0.66 -8.71 0.54
N PHE A 396 0.58 -8.56 0.09
CA PHE A 396 1.48 -7.54 0.58
C PHE A 396 1.71 -6.50 -0.52
N SER A 397 1.51 -5.22 -0.21
CA SER A 397 1.65 -4.16 -1.20
C SER A 397 1.79 -2.78 -0.55
N PRO A 398 2.34 -1.79 -1.28
CA PRO A 398 2.30 -0.42 -0.82
C PRO A 398 0.88 0.12 -0.68
N ILE A 399 0.71 1.10 0.20
CA ILE A 399 -0.60 1.70 0.50
C ILE A 399 -1.26 2.33 -0.73
N SER A 400 -0.48 2.94 -1.63
CA SER A 400 -1.03 3.58 -2.85
C SER A 400 -1.64 2.56 -3.81
N ASN A 401 -1.11 1.34 -3.86
CA ASN A 401 -1.68 0.24 -4.62
C ASN A 401 -3.02 -0.21 -4.02
N PHE A 402 -3.14 -0.17 -2.69
CA PHE A 402 -4.40 -0.44 -2.02
C PHE A 402 -5.41 0.70 -2.23
N GLU A 403 -5.03 1.96 -2.08
CA GLU A 403 -5.89 3.12 -2.34
C GLU A 403 -6.47 3.06 -3.76
N PHE A 404 -5.61 2.80 -4.75
CA PHE A 404 -6.03 2.62 -6.13
C PHE A 404 -6.98 1.41 -6.32
N LEU A 405 -6.70 0.29 -5.64
CA LEU A 405 -7.61 -0.87 -5.64
C LEU A 405 -8.94 -0.54 -4.96
N ASP A 406 -8.93 0.24 -3.88
CA ASP A 406 -10.11 0.62 -3.13
C ASP A 406 -11.03 1.50 -3.98
N ASP A 407 -10.47 2.42 -4.76
CA ASP A 407 -11.23 3.17 -5.77
C ASP A 407 -11.86 2.23 -6.81
N ILE A 408 -11.10 1.28 -7.36
CA ILE A 408 -11.65 0.25 -8.27
C ILE A 408 -12.83 -0.47 -7.61
N GLN A 409 -12.65 -0.99 -6.40
CA GLN A 409 -13.67 -1.75 -5.67
C GLN A 409 -14.93 -0.91 -5.38
N LYS A 410 -14.76 0.37 -5.02
CA LYS A 410 -15.85 1.32 -4.79
C LYS A 410 -16.64 1.58 -6.07
N TYR A 411 -15.98 1.87 -7.18
CA TYR A 411 -16.64 2.08 -8.47
C TYR A 411 -17.32 0.79 -8.99
N GLN A 412 -16.75 -0.37 -8.70
CA GLN A 412 -17.33 -1.67 -9.06
C GLN A 412 -18.39 -2.15 -8.06
N ASN A 413 -18.62 -1.46 -6.93
CA ASN A 413 -19.47 -1.93 -5.84
C ASN A 413 -19.13 -3.36 -5.36
N ASP A 414 -17.86 -3.75 -5.37
CA ASP A 414 -17.42 -5.09 -4.97
C ASP A 414 -16.15 -5.04 -4.14
N ILE A 415 -16.32 -4.89 -2.81
CA ILE A 415 -15.21 -4.86 -1.86
C ILE A 415 -14.70 -6.29 -1.65
N LYS A 416 -13.52 -6.59 -2.18
CA LYS A 416 -12.85 -7.90 -2.06
C LYS A 416 -11.70 -7.91 -1.09
N PHE A 417 -11.09 -6.75 -0.86
CA PHE A 417 -9.95 -6.57 0.03
C PHE A 417 -10.18 -5.38 0.97
N LYS A 418 -9.64 -5.50 2.18
CA LYS A 418 -9.44 -4.40 3.13
C LYS A 418 -7.97 -4.34 3.53
N ILE A 419 -7.45 -3.13 3.71
CA ILE A 419 -6.12 -2.93 4.28
C ILE A 419 -6.14 -3.18 5.78
N THR A 420 -5.02 -3.66 6.31
CA THR A 420 -4.79 -3.81 7.74
C THR A 420 -3.65 -2.89 8.19
N ASN A 421 -3.53 -2.67 9.50
CA ASN A 421 -2.43 -1.89 10.08
C ASN A 421 -1.12 -2.71 10.21
N MET A 422 -1.03 -3.88 9.58
CA MET A 422 0.18 -4.72 9.57
C MET A 422 1.16 -4.21 8.51
N CYS A 423 1.94 -3.19 8.88
CA CYS A 423 2.90 -2.54 7.99
C CYS A 423 4.33 -2.65 8.55
N PRO A 424 5.13 -3.64 8.14
CA PRO A 424 6.45 -3.90 8.74
C PRO A 424 7.49 -2.82 8.46
N TYR A 425 7.37 -2.09 7.36
CA TYR A 425 8.34 -1.09 6.96
C TYR A 425 7.75 -0.05 6.00
N ASP A 426 8.48 1.06 5.89
CA ASP A 426 8.15 2.17 5.03
C ASP A 426 9.24 2.40 3.98
N VAL A 427 8.84 2.90 2.82
CA VAL A 427 9.68 3.05 1.62
C VAL A 427 9.62 4.47 1.10
N TYR A 428 10.78 5.04 0.82
CA TYR A 428 10.87 6.22 -0.03
C TYR A 428 11.05 5.80 -1.48
N TYR A 429 10.38 6.49 -2.39
CA TYR A 429 10.52 6.29 -3.82
C TYR A 429 11.10 7.52 -4.49
N GLY A 430 12.03 7.30 -5.40
CA GLY A 430 12.60 8.30 -6.26
C GLY A 430 12.71 7.81 -7.71
N VAL A 431 13.47 8.55 -8.51
CA VAL A 431 13.88 8.13 -9.85
C VAL A 431 15.35 7.75 -9.79
N SER A 432 15.69 6.58 -10.34
CA SER A 432 17.07 6.11 -10.37
C SER A 432 17.77 6.60 -11.63
N PHE A 433 19.04 6.92 -11.50
CA PHE A 433 19.96 7.37 -12.54
C PHE A 433 21.19 6.48 -12.54
N LYS A 434 21.91 6.45 -13.66
CA LYS A 434 23.24 5.81 -13.67
C LYS A 434 24.15 6.44 -12.63
N ASP A 435 25.11 5.67 -12.13
CA ASP A 435 26.15 6.19 -11.26
C ASP A 435 26.84 7.41 -11.89
N GLU A 436 27.10 8.42 -11.06
CA GLU A 436 27.74 9.69 -11.43
C GLU A 436 26.84 10.57 -12.30
N SER A 437 25.52 10.37 -12.36
CA SER A 437 24.69 11.12 -13.31
C SER A 437 24.58 12.62 -13.00
N ILE A 438 24.92 13.44 -14.00
CA ILE A 438 24.78 14.90 -13.97
C ILE A 438 23.33 15.39 -13.87
N LEU A 439 22.37 14.49 -14.07
CA LEU A 439 20.95 14.80 -14.10
C LEU A 439 20.31 14.82 -12.71
N VAL A 440 20.93 14.21 -11.70
CA VAL A 440 20.30 13.97 -10.39
C VAL A 440 19.91 15.29 -9.72
N GLU A 441 20.84 16.25 -9.61
CA GLU A 441 20.58 17.51 -8.92
C GLU A 441 19.64 18.45 -9.70
N ASP A 442 19.75 18.43 -11.03
CA ASP A 442 18.83 19.18 -11.89
C ASP A 442 17.41 18.62 -11.81
N PHE A 443 17.27 17.29 -11.74
CA PHE A 443 15.99 16.62 -11.53
C PHE A 443 15.45 16.86 -10.12
N ASN A 444 16.28 16.83 -9.07
CA ASN A 444 15.87 17.15 -7.69
C ASN A 444 15.26 18.55 -7.56
N SER A 445 15.82 19.51 -8.31
CA SER A 445 15.25 20.87 -8.40
C SER A 445 13.87 20.85 -9.04
N HIS A 446 13.65 20.02 -10.07
CA HIS A 446 12.34 19.82 -10.69
C HIS A 446 11.34 19.12 -9.77
N VAL A 447 11.75 18.09 -9.03
CA VAL A 447 10.92 17.41 -8.02
C VAL A 447 10.43 18.41 -6.97
N SER A 448 11.34 19.24 -6.45
CA SER A 448 11.03 20.25 -5.44
C SER A 448 10.00 21.26 -5.95
N LEU A 449 10.13 21.71 -7.21
CA LEU A 449 9.15 22.61 -7.84
C LEU A 449 7.80 21.92 -8.07
N ALA A 450 7.78 20.66 -8.48
CA ALA A 450 6.54 19.91 -8.70
C ALA A 450 5.78 19.66 -7.39
N GLN A 451 6.50 19.43 -6.28
CA GLN A 451 5.92 19.33 -4.95
C GLN A 451 5.41 20.68 -4.45
N GLN A 452 6.22 21.74 -4.51
CA GLN A 452 5.85 23.08 -4.01
C GLN A 452 4.67 23.71 -4.77
N SER A 453 4.53 23.40 -6.05
CA SER A 453 3.40 23.88 -6.87
C SER A 453 2.11 23.07 -6.70
N GLY A 454 2.13 21.95 -5.98
CA GLY A 454 0.99 21.03 -5.85
C GLY A 454 0.73 20.19 -7.10
N LEU A 455 1.59 20.23 -8.12
CA LEU A 455 1.45 19.43 -9.34
C LEU A 455 1.49 17.93 -9.05
N LEU A 456 2.35 17.51 -8.12
CA LEU A 456 2.45 16.10 -7.74
C LEU A 456 1.14 15.58 -7.13
N ASP A 457 0.51 16.36 -6.24
CA ASP A 457 -0.77 16.02 -5.61
C ASP A 457 -1.91 16.00 -6.63
N TYR A 458 -1.91 16.95 -7.57
CA TYR A 458 -2.85 16.97 -8.69
C TYR A 458 -2.75 15.70 -9.55
N TRP A 459 -1.53 15.32 -9.97
CA TRP A 459 -1.32 14.10 -10.76
C TRP A 459 -1.67 12.84 -9.97
N LYS A 460 -1.39 12.80 -8.66
CA LYS A 460 -1.76 11.67 -7.79
C LYS A 460 -3.28 11.51 -7.72
N THR A 461 -4.01 12.61 -7.54
CA THR A 461 -5.49 12.61 -7.46
C THR A 461 -6.14 12.17 -8.78
N ASN A 462 -5.52 12.52 -9.92
CA ASN A 462 -6.05 12.17 -11.24
C ASN A 462 -5.64 10.78 -11.74
N ALA A 463 -4.65 10.13 -11.13
CA ALA A 463 -4.10 8.86 -11.61
C ALA A 463 -5.15 7.75 -11.77
N PHE A 464 -6.19 7.74 -10.92
CA PHE A 464 -7.31 6.80 -11.06
C PHE A 464 -8.08 7.01 -12.37
N PHE A 465 -8.46 8.26 -12.68
CA PHE A 465 -9.18 8.58 -13.90
C PHE A 465 -8.32 8.37 -15.15
N GLU A 466 -7.02 8.64 -15.06
CA GLU A 466 -6.07 8.35 -16.14
C GLU A 466 -5.97 6.85 -16.42
N ALA A 467 -5.98 6.00 -15.40
CA ALA A 467 -6.00 4.55 -15.58
C ALA A 467 -7.26 4.05 -16.31
N LEU A 468 -8.41 4.69 -16.08
CA LEU A 468 -9.64 4.41 -16.83
C LEU A 468 -9.52 4.84 -18.29
N GLN A 469 -8.99 6.03 -18.53
CA GLN A 469 -8.78 6.57 -19.88
C GLN A 469 -7.73 5.79 -20.68
N SER A 470 -6.76 5.16 -19.99
CA SER A 470 -5.67 4.41 -20.63
C SER A 470 -6.13 3.12 -21.35
N GLY A 471 -7.38 2.69 -21.16
CA GLY A 471 -7.94 1.47 -21.74
C GLY A 471 -7.45 0.16 -21.10
N ASN A 472 -6.60 0.23 -20.07
CA ASN A 472 -6.10 -0.96 -19.37
C ASN A 472 -6.99 -1.42 -18.23
N LEU A 473 -7.71 -0.49 -17.60
CA LEU A 473 -8.61 -0.77 -16.49
C LEU A 473 -10.04 -0.88 -17.01
N HIS A 474 -10.57 -2.12 -16.97
CA HIS A 474 -11.96 -2.40 -17.36
C HIS A 474 -12.80 -2.56 -16.10
N LEU A 475 -13.57 -1.53 -15.75
CA LEU A 475 -14.51 -1.60 -14.64
C LEU A 475 -15.69 -2.49 -15.02
N LYS A 476 -15.83 -3.62 -14.33
CA LYS A 476 -17.07 -4.40 -14.37
C LYS A 476 -18.09 -3.72 -13.46
N ARG A 477 -19.25 -3.35 -13.99
CA ARG A 477 -20.36 -2.82 -13.19
C ARG A 477 -20.79 -3.90 -12.21
N GLY A 478 -20.68 -3.63 -10.90
CA GLY A 478 -21.19 -4.55 -9.90
C GLY A 478 -22.70 -4.67 -9.98
N ASN A 479 -23.20 -5.90 -9.83
CA ASN A 479 -24.63 -6.18 -9.71
C ASN A 479 -25.20 -5.81 -8.32
N LYS A 480 -24.35 -5.38 -7.38
CA LYS A 480 -24.79 -4.94 -6.05
C LYS A 480 -25.42 -3.55 -6.16
N LYS A 481 -26.74 -3.51 -6.04
CA LYS A 481 -27.50 -2.26 -5.97
C LYS A 481 -27.17 -1.54 -4.66
N PHE A 482 -26.80 -0.27 -4.75
CA PHE A 482 -26.69 0.61 -3.58
C PHE A 482 -28.10 0.89 -3.03
N GLY A 483 -28.27 0.77 -1.72
CA GLY A 483 -29.52 1.06 -1.04
C GLY A 483 -29.81 0.08 0.10
N PRO A 484 -30.82 0.37 0.93
CA PRO A 484 -31.26 -0.54 1.97
C PRO A 484 -31.65 -1.88 1.33
N THR A 485 -31.03 -2.97 1.77
CA THR A 485 -31.50 -4.31 1.44
C THR A 485 -32.88 -4.47 2.03
N GLN A 486 -33.88 -4.67 1.17
CA GLN A 486 -35.25 -4.90 1.62
C GLN A 486 -35.30 -6.18 2.46
N LEU A 487 -35.98 -6.13 3.60
CA LEU A 487 -36.21 -7.29 4.43
C LEU A 487 -37.11 -8.27 3.67
N THR A 488 -36.53 -9.35 3.16
CA THR A 488 -37.25 -10.43 2.47
C THR A 488 -37.59 -11.60 3.40
N LEU A 489 -38.48 -12.48 2.96
CA LEU A 489 -38.82 -13.74 3.64
C LEU A 489 -37.60 -14.63 3.93
N ILE A 490 -36.54 -14.51 3.13
CA ILE A 490 -35.28 -15.25 3.35
C ILE A 490 -34.72 -14.93 4.74
N HIS A 491 -34.86 -13.69 5.20
CA HIS A 491 -34.35 -13.29 6.51
C HIS A 491 -35.18 -13.81 7.69
N LEU A 492 -36.38 -14.32 7.45
CA LEU A 492 -37.29 -14.85 8.48
C LEU A 492 -37.43 -16.37 8.42
N GLN A 493 -36.70 -17.06 7.53
CA GLN A 493 -36.85 -18.50 7.30
C GLN A 493 -36.71 -19.34 8.56
N ILE A 494 -35.75 -19.06 9.45
CA ILE A 494 -35.62 -19.82 10.70
C ILE A 494 -36.88 -19.67 11.55
N ALA A 495 -37.41 -18.46 11.69
CA ALA A 495 -38.61 -18.25 12.51
C ALA A 495 -39.76 -19.14 12.01
N PHE A 496 -39.94 -19.24 10.70
CA PHE A 496 -40.91 -20.16 10.10
C PHE A 496 -40.56 -21.62 10.32
N TYR A 497 -39.29 -22.03 10.20
CA TYR A 497 -38.88 -23.41 10.46
C TYR A 497 -39.08 -23.83 11.92
N ILE A 498 -38.83 -22.93 12.87
CA ILE A 498 -39.10 -23.18 14.30
C ILE A 498 -40.61 -23.36 14.53
N ILE A 499 -41.44 -22.49 13.94
CA ILE A 499 -42.90 -22.60 14.08
C ILE A 499 -43.42 -23.90 13.45
N LEU A 500 -43.00 -24.21 12.21
CA LEU A 500 -43.45 -25.41 11.50
C LEU A 500 -43.01 -26.69 12.20
N SER A 501 -41.76 -26.75 12.67
CA SER A 501 -41.27 -27.90 13.44
C SER A 501 -42.00 -28.05 14.77
N GLY A 502 -42.23 -26.95 15.50
CA GLY A 502 -43.02 -26.96 16.73
C GLY A 502 -44.45 -27.46 16.53
N LEU A 503 -45.12 -26.99 15.47
CA LEU A 503 -46.47 -27.46 15.10
C LEU A 503 -46.47 -28.94 14.72
N ALA A 504 -45.49 -29.40 13.92
CA ALA A 504 -45.39 -30.79 13.52
C ALA A 504 -45.17 -31.72 14.74
N ILE A 505 -44.33 -31.32 15.69
CA ILE A 505 -44.11 -32.04 16.94
C ILE A 505 -45.41 -32.08 17.76
N SER A 506 -46.09 -30.93 17.92
CA SER A 506 -47.35 -30.86 18.66
C SER A 506 -48.44 -31.75 18.07
N ILE A 507 -48.58 -31.76 16.74
CA ILE A 507 -49.53 -32.64 16.03
C ILE A 507 -49.17 -34.11 16.24
N SER A 508 -47.88 -34.45 16.16
CA SER A 508 -47.41 -35.82 16.34
C SER A 508 -47.69 -36.33 17.76
N VAL A 509 -47.45 -35.50 18.79
CA VAL A 509 -47.76 -35.82 20.18
C VAL A 509 -49.27 -35.97 20.37
N PHE A 510 -50.08 -35.06 19.83
CA PHE A 510 -51.54 -35.14 19.93
C PHE A 510 -52.10 -36.43 19.30
N ILE A 511 -51.60 -36.83 18.13
CA ILE A 511 -51.99 -38.09 17.48
C ILE A 511 -51.57 -39.28 18.35
N ALA A 512 -50.35 -39.28 18.88
CA ALA A 512 -49.85 -40.35 19.74
C ALA A 512 -50.69 -40.50 21.03
N GLU A 513 -51.04 -39.39 21.68
CA GLU A 513 -51.92 -39.38 22.85
C GLU A 513 -53.29 -39.96 22.54
N HIS A 514 -53.88 -39.57 21.40
CA HIS A 514 -55.20 -40.06 20.99
C HIS A 514 -55.19 -41.56 20.66
N LEU A 515 -54.15 -42.04 19.98
CA LEU A 515 -53.96 -43.47 19.69
C LEU A 515 -53.75 -44.28 20.98
N CYS A 516 -52.92 -43.80 21.90
CA CYS A 516 -52.72 -44.46 23.20
C CYS A 516 -54.02 -44.53 23.98
N HIS A 517 -54.78 -43.44 24.04
CA HIS A 517 -56.08 -43.41 24.71
C HIS A 517 -57.09 -44.38 24.08
N TYR A 518 -57.15 -44.43 22.74
CA TYR A 518 -58.00 -45.36 22.01
C TYR A 518 -57.63 -46.83 22.29
N ILE A 519 -56.34 -47.17 22.29
CA ILE A 519 -55.85 -48.52 22.60
C ILE A 519 -56.19 -48.91 24.05
N ILE A 520 -55.97 -48.02 25.02
CA ILE A 520 -56.30 -48.25 26.43
C ILE A 520 -57.80 -48.42 26.62
N TYR A 521 -58.62 -47.60 25.94
CA TYR A 521 -60.08 -47.70 26.00
C TYR A 521 -60.57 -49.04 25.43
N LYS A 522 -60.04 -49.46 24.27
CA LYS A 522 -60.37 -50.75 23.66
C LYS A 522 -59.93 -51.95 24.50
N TYR A 523 -58.79 -51.85 25.18
CA TYR A 523 -58.30 -52.89 26.10
C TYR A 523 -59.13 -52.97 27.40
N LYS A 524 -59.82 -51.90 27.81
CA LYS A 524 -60.75 -51.92 28.95
C LYS A 524 -62.15 -52.43 28.61
N GLN A 525 -62.50 -52.55 27.32
CA GLN A 525 -63.81 -53.04 26.86
C GLN A 525 -63.82 -54.53 26.48
N ASN A 526 -62.65 -55.13 26.23
CA ASN A 526 -62.46 -56.58 26.18
C ASN A 526 -62.04 -57.09 27.56
#